data_AF-A0A1W1HC26-F1
#
_entry.id   AF-A0A1W1HC26-F1
#
_cell.length_a   1.000
_cell.length_b   1.000
_cell.length_c   1.000
_cell.angle_alpha   90.00
_cell.angle_beta   90.00
_cell.angle_gamma   90.00
#
_symmetry.space_group_name_H-M   'P 1'
#
loop_
_entity.id
_entity.type
_entity.pdbx_description
1 polymer ?
#
loop_
_entity_poly.entity_id
_entity_poly.type
_entity_poly.pdbx_seq_one_letter_code
_entity_poly.pdbx_strand_id
1 'polypeptide(L)'
;MTKIKNYISTALIIPVLMLCLVVSSCSEDGLLPESAEKNYPETFSFMDVGINTLYSIRLRHRLGSILDDDSIQKNNTIDLSINSKTFINDYFPDFNDINLKLNTPVRERVEHKTIKLMYRYAKNKGLAFNYVEFLFSEYTLTPLLIRVHFKQDNLGIREALEKKYGAPSKLNWDKNQPMATALYWEKNHDLMILSTIPDHLGRLTYEINIYFTKRLKDLIETESSPRQTKKGQPSIEKKAF
;
A
#
# COMPACT_ATOMS: atom_id res chain seq x y z
N MET A 1 50.84 -9.48 64.64
CA MET A 1 51.41 -9.58 63.28
C MET A 1 50.34 -9.18 62.28
N THR A 2 50.67 -8.14 61.51
CA THR A 2 50.24 -7.84 60.13
C THR A 2 48.75 -7.66 59.78
N LYS A 3 48.38 -6.38 59.56
CA LYS A 3 47.18 -5.92 58.83
C LYS A 3 47.22 -6.38 57.37
N ILE A 4 46.11 -6.86 56.84
CA ILE A 4 45.84 -6.91 55.39
C ILE A 4 44.57 -6.09 55.13
N LYS A 5 44.75 -4.90 54.54
CA LYS A 5 43.67 -4.08 53.98
C LYS A 5 43.33 -4.64 52.60
N ASN A 6 42.15 -5.20 52.42
CA ASN A 6 41.62 -5.47 51.09
C ASN A 6 40.93 -4.19 50.58
N TYR A 7 41.61 -3.48 49.70
CA TYR A 7 40.99 -2.48 48.83
C TYR A 7 40.21 -3.25 47.75
N ILE A 8 38.92 -3.44 47.98
CA ILE A 8 38.01 -3.82 46.89
C ILE A 8 37.81 -2.55 46.07
N SER A 9 38.33 -2.58 44.85
CA SER A 9 38.28 -1.51 43.85
C SER A 9 36.82 -1.16 43.54
N THR A 10 36.31 -0.10 44.15
CA THR A 10 35.01 0.52 43.85
C THR A 10 35.03 1.34 42.55
N ALA A 11 36.07 1.20 41.72
CA ALA A 11 36.29 1.99 40.52
C ALA A 11 35.67 1.39 39.24
N LEU A 12 34.92 0.29 39.32
CA LEU A 12 34.37 -0.40 38.14
C LEU A 12 32.85 -0.63 38.16
N ILE A 13 32.10 0.12 38.96
CA ILE A 13 30.62 0.01 38.99
C ILE A 13 29.95 1.24 38.36
N ILE A 14 30.67 2.35 38.20
CA ILE A 14 30.15 3.61 37.68
C ILE A 14 30.02 3.66 36.14
N PRO A 15 30.85 2.98 35.30
CA PRO A 15 30.68 3.07 33.84
C PRO A 15 29.59 2.15 33.28
N VAL A 16 29.13 1.15 34.05
CA VAL A 16 28.09 0.20 33.60
C VAL A 16 26.69 0.79 33.76
N LEU A 17 26.47 1.66 34.76
CA LEU A 17 25.17 2.30 34.97
C LEU A 17 24.90 3.48 34.02
N MET A 18 25.97 4.07 33.45
CA MET A 18 25.89 5.20 32.50
C MET A 18 25.74 4.74 31.04
N LEU A 19 26.00 3.47 30.73
CA LEU A 19 25.79 2.88 29.41
C LEU A 19 24.34 2.38 29.20
N CYS A 20 23.55 2.23 30.27
CA CYS A 20 22.15 1.81 30.20
C CYS A 20 21.15 2.95 29.91
N LEU A 21 21.60 4.21 29.85
CA LEU A 21 20.72 5.38 29.68
C LEU A 21 20.68 5.96 28.25
N VAL A 22 21.30 5.30 27.27
CA VAL A 22 21.32 5.78 25.85
C VAL A 22 20.46 4.92 24.92
N VAL A 23 19.63 4.02 25.45
CA VAL A 23 18.49 3.46 24.70
C VAL A 23 17.22 4.27 24.96
N SER A 24 17.33 5.59 24.93
CA SER A 24 16.21 6.46 24.55
C SER A 24 16.05 6.35 23.05
N SER A 25 15.49 5.21 22.61
CA SER A 25 14.82 5.10 21.33
C SER A 25 13.82 6.26 21.27
N CYS A 26 14.12 7.28 20.48
CA CYS A 26 13.10 8.16 19.93
C CYS A 26 12.13 7.25 19.16
N SER A 27 11.08 6.75 19.82
CA SER A 27 9.87 6.50 19.07
C SER A 27 9.34 7.89 18.75
N GLU A 28 9.53 8.30 17.49
CA GLU A 28 8.67 9.31 16.89
C GLU A 28 7.27 8.71 16.86
N ASP A 29 6.61 8.67 18.02
CA ASP A 29 5.16 8.53 18.10
C ASP A 29 4.60 9.90 17.69
N GLY A 30 4.79 10.24 16.42
CA GLY A 30 3.95 11.22 15.76
C GLY A 30 2.54 10.67 15.89
N LEU A 31 1.70 11.39 16.64
CA LEU A 31 0.28 11.11 16.84
C LEU A 31 -0.30 10.49 15.56
N LEU A 32 -0.76 9.24 15.65
CA LEU A 32 -1.42 8.60 14.54
C LEU A 32 -2.56 9.53 14.10
N PRO A 33 -2.75 9.73 12.78
CA PRO A 33 -3.87 10.51 12.33
C PRO A 33 -5.17 9.95 12.93
N GLU A 34 -6.09 10.81 13.37
CA GLU A 34 -7.40 10.41 13.93
C GLU A 34 -8.15 9.43 12.99
N SER A 35 -7.94 9.56 11.68
CA SER A 35 -8.48 8.66 10.66
C SER A 35 -7.74 7.31 10.52
N ALA A 36 -6.48 7.22 10.99
CA ALA A 36 -5.74 5.97 11.11
C ALA A 36 -6.28 5.07 12.25
N GLU A 37 -7.05 5.62 13.18
CA GLU A 37 -7.69 4.85 14.26
C GLU A 37 -8.88 4.01 13.78
N LYS A 38 -9.47 4.34 12.62
CA LYS A 38 -10.55 3.54 12.03
C LYS A 38 -10.02 2.16 11.65
N ASN A 39 -10.41 1.14 12.41
CA ASN A 39 -10.20 -0.26 12.06
C ASN A 39 -11.40 -0.82 11.30
N TYR A 40 -11.13 -1.49 10.17
CA TYR A 40 -12.13 -2.15 9.37
C TYR A 40 -12.05 -3.69 9.51
N PRO A 41 -13.14 -4.43 9.25
CA PRO A 41 -13.09 -5.88 9.20
C PRO A 41 -12.04 -6.40 8.22
N GLU A 42 -11.25 -7.38 8.64
CA GLU A 42 -10.16 -7.94 7.83
C GLU A 42 -10.65 -8.53 6.50
N THR A 43 -9.92 -8.25 5.43
CA THR A 43 -10.31 -8.59 4.05
C THR A 43 -9.20 -9.38 3.33
N PHE A 44 -8.72 -8.86 2.19
CA PHE A 44 -7.55 -9.32 1.45
C PHE A 44 -6.25 -8.79 2.03
N SER A 45 -5.16 -9.53 1.79
CA SER A 45 -3.82 -9.13 2.18
C SER A 45 -2.78 -9.74 1.26
N PHE A 46 -1.73 -8.96 0.99
CA PHE A 46 -0.56 -9.41 0.23
C PHE A 46 0.71 -9.09 1.02
N MET A 47 1.54 -10.12 1.27
CA MET A 47 2.74 -10.01 2.12
C MET A 47 2.47 -9.33 3.47
N ASP A 48 1.37 -9.73 4.11
CA ASP A 48 0.88 -9.18 5.39
C ASP A 48 0.54 -7.69 5.37
N VAL A 49 0.34 -7.11 4.18
CA VAL A 49 -0.27 -5.79 4.01
C VAL A 49 -1.75 -5.99 3.72
N GLY A 50 -2.59 -5.66 4.71
CA GLY A 50 -4.06 -5.68 4.64
C GLY A 50 -4.66 -4.31 5.00
N ILE A 51 -5.99 -4.22 5.02
CA ILE A 51 -6.74 -2.95 5.14
C ILE A 51 -6.38 -2.09 6.36
N ASN A 52 -5.88 -2.70 7.44
CA ASN A 52 -5.50 -2.03 8.69
C ASN A 52 -3.98 -1.88 8.86
N THR A 53 -3.17 -2.32 7.90
CA THR A 53 -1.71 -2.22 8.00
C THR A 53 -1.27 -0.75 7.86
N LEU A 54 -0.54 -0.24 8.86
CA LEU A 54 0.02 1.10 8.81
C LEU A 54 1.38 1.11 8.09
N TYR A 55 1.53 2.06 7.17
CA TYR A 55 2.82 2.41 6.61
C TYR A 55 3.77 2.87 7.72
N SER A 56 4.98 2.32 7.68
CA SER A 56 6.07 2.69 8.58
C SER A 56 7.40 2.36 7.90
N ILE A 57 8.48 2.97 8.39
CA ILE A 57 9.85 2.65 7.96
C ILE A 57 10.15 1.16 8.19
N ARG A 58 9.67 0.59 9.31
CA ARG A 58 9.79 -0.84 9.61
C ARG A 58 9.08 -1.72 8.58
N LEU A 59 7.84 -1.36 8.20
CA LEU A 59 7.11 -2.07 7.15
C LEU A 59 7.89 -2.03 5.83
N ARG A 60 8.38 -0.84 5.45
CA ARG A 60 9.17 -0.63 4.23
C ARG A 60 10.43 -1.51 4.21
N HIS A 61 11.22 -1.52 5.28
CA HIS A 61 12.40 -2.39 5.37
C HIS A 61 12.05 -3.88 5.30
N ARG A 62 10.97 -4.30 5.97
CA ARG A 62 10.50 -5.69 5.90
C ARG A 62 10.16 -6.07 4.46
N LEU A 63 9.36 -5.24 3.78
CA LEU A 63 9.01 -5.47 2.38
C LEU A 63 10.26 -5.49 1.49
N GLY A 64 11.22 -4.57 1.67
CA GLY A 64 12.49 -4.59 0.93
C GLY A 64 13.33 -5.84 1.15
N SER A 65 13.32 -6.41 2.36
CA SER A 65 14.00 -7.68 2.62
C SER A 65 13.40 -8.86 1.84
N ILE A 66 12.10 -8.80 1.52
CA ILE A 66 11.35 -9.85 0.81
C ILE A 66 11.34 -9.59 -0.71
N LEU A 67 11.17 -8.34 -1.12
CA LEU A 67 10.89 -7.91 -2.50
C LEU A 67 12.06 -7.22 -3.20
N ASP A 68 13.21 -7.09 -2.52
CA ASP A 68 14.39 -6.32 -2.93
C ASP A 68 14.17 -4.79 -2.85
N ASP A 69 15.13 -4.00 -3.35
CA ASP A 69 15.11 -2.55 -3.25
C ASP A 69 13.82 -1.90 -3.79
N ASP A 70 13.34 -0.89 -3.05
CA ASP A 70 12.13 -0.15 -3.34
C ASP A 70 12.41 1.24 -3.93
N SER A 71 11.44 1.75 -4.69
CA SER A 71 11.33 3.16 -5.02
C SER A 71 10.11 3.74 -4.32
N ILE A 72 10.28 4.92 -3.71
CA ILE A 72 9.23 5.66 -3.02
C ILE A 72 8.80 6.89 -3.81
N GLN A 73 7.50 7.09 -3.97
CA GLN A 73 6.92 8.29 -4.60
C GLN A 73 5.80 8.87 -3.74
N LYS A 74 5.72 10.21 -3.70
CA LYS A 74 4.65 10.96 -3.04
C LYS A 74 3.79 11.70 -4.05
N ASN A 75 2.57 12.09 -3.63
CA ASN A 75 1.62 12.86 -4.45
C ASN A 75 1.33 12.20 -5.81
N ASN A 76 0.59 11.10 -5.78
CA ASN A 76 0.31 10.28 -6.95
C ASN A 76 -1.12 10.47 -7.46
N THR A 77 -1.31 10.28 -8.75
CA THR A 77 -2.65 10.04 -9.32
C THR A 77 -3.12 8.64 -8.93
N ILE A 78 -4.43 8.45 -8.74
CA ILE A 78 -5.03 7.14 -8.46
C ILE A 78 -6.02 6.81 -9.57
N ASP A 79 -5.59 5.93 -10.48
CA ASP A 79 -6.47 5.35 -11.50
C ASP A 79 -6.75 3.90 -11.12
N LEU A 80 -8.02 3.55 -10.92
CA LEU A 80 -8.47 2.19 -10.61
C LEU A 80 -8.67 1.34 -11.87
N SER A 81 -8.58 1.93 -13.07
CA SER A 81 -8.73 1.22 -14.32
C SER A 81 -7.66 0.14 -14.47
N ILE A 82 -8.08 -1.02 -14.99
CA ILE A 82 -7.19 -2.13 -15.36
C ILE A 82 -7.60 -2.69 -16.70
N ASN A 83 -6.65 -3.32 -17.39
CA ASN A 83 -6.85 -3.99 -18.66
C ASN A 83 -7.33 -3.07 -19.81
N SER A 84 -8.61 -2.71 -19.84
CA SER A 84 -9.22 -1.77 -20.78
C SER A 84 -9.86 -0.60 -20.03
N LYS A 85 -10.02 0.55 -20.71
CA LYS A 85 -10.65 1.73 -20.12
C LYS A 85 -12.09 1.49 -19.67
N THR A 86 -12.80 0.52 -20.25
CA THR A 86 -14.20 0.25 -19.92
C THR A 86 -14.35 -0.89 -18.91
N PHE A 87 -13.32 -1.68 -18.64
CA PHE A 87 -13.42 -2.89 -17.82
C PHE A 87 -14.05 -2.63 -16.44
N ILE A 88 -13.55 -1.64 -15.69
CA ILE A 88 -14.10 -1.31 -14.37
C ILE A 88 -15.54 -0.78 -14.49
N ASN A 89 -15.84 0.04 -15.50
CA ASN A 89 -17.19 0.55 -15.73
C ASN A 89 -18.20 -0.56 -16.04
N ASP A 90 -17.81 -1.53 -16.86
CA ASP A 90 -18.70 -2.55 -17.38
C ASP A 90 -19.01 -3.64 -16.34
N TYR A 91 -18.05 -3.93 -15.44
CA TYR A 91 -18.16 -5.04 -14.48
C TYR A 91 -18.23 -4.63 -13.02
N PHE A 92 -17.74 -3.43 -12.67
CA PHE A 92 -17.64 -2.95 -11.30
C PHE A 92 -18.07 -1.47 -11.19
N PRO A 93 -19.35 -1.14 -11.49
CA PRO A 93 -19.83 0.25 -11.58
C PRO A 93 -19.60 1.05 -10.28
N ASP A 94 -19.72 0.42 -9.11
CA ASP A 94 -19.43 1.07 -7.83
C ASP A 94 -17.96 1.54 -7.72
N PHE A 95 -17.02 0.79 -8.32
CA PHE A 95 -15.61 1.18 -8.38
C PHE A 95 -15.36 2.24 -9.45
N ASN A 96 -16.14 2.24 -10.53
CA ASN A 96 -16.10 3.31 -11.51
C ASN A 96 -16.50 4.66 -10.88
N ASP A 97 -17.54 4.68 -10.05
CA ASP A 97 -17.94 5.89 -9.32
C ASP A 97 -16.83 6.41 -8.39
N ILE A 98 -16.11 5.50 -7.72
CA ILE A 98 -14.94 5.86 -6.90
C ILE A 98 -13.83 6.42 -7.79
N ASN A 99 -13.54 5.76 -8.91
CA ASN A 99 -12.49 6.19 -9.84
C ASN A 99 -12.78 7.59 -10.41
N LEU A 100 -14.04 7.87 -10.77
CA LEU A 100 -14.46 9.18 -11.24
C LEU A 100 -14.27 10.25 -10.17
N LYS A 101 -14.64 9.97 -8.91
CA LYS A 101 -14.45 10.91 -7.79
C LYS A 101 -12.98 11.21 -7.51
N LEU A 102 -12.11 10.20 -7.61
CA LEU A 102 -10.66 10.39 -7.46
C LEU A 102 -10.08 11.26 -8.58
N ASN A 103 -10.63 11.17 -9.79
CA ASN A 103 -10.08 11.83 -10.98
C ASN A 103 -10.96 13.00 -11.48
N THR A 104 -11.70 13.65 -10.57
CA THR A 104 -12.49 14.86 -10.88
C THR A 104 -11.74 16.11 -10.40
N PRO A 105 -11.64 17.20 -11.21
CA PRO A 105 -12.29 17.41 -12.50
C PRO A 105 -11.68 16.61 -13.66
N VAL A 106 -12.53 16.20 -14.60
CA VAL A 106 -12.14 15.38 -15.76
C VAL A 106 -11.17 16.16 -16.65
N ARG A 107 -10.16 15.46 -17.20
CA ARG A 107 -9.07 16.00 -18.05
C ARG A 107 -7.99 16.76 -17.30
N GLU A 108 -8.08 16.86 -15.98
CA GLU A 108 -7.00 17.37 -15.15
C GLU A 108 -6.25 16.23 -14.47
N ARG A 109 -4.98 16.47 -14.17
CA ARG A 109 -4.18 15.55 -13.35
C ARG A 109 -4.52 15.84 -11.88
N VAL A 110 -5.24 14.91 -11.25
CA VAL A 110 -5.58 15.00 -9.82
C VAL A 110 -4.55 14.21 -9.02
N GLU A 111 -3.74 14.91 -8.22
CA GLU A 111 -2.77 14.27 -7.32
C GLU A 111 -3.33 14.17 -5.90
N HIS A 112 -3.12 13.00 -5.28
CA HIS A 112 -3.56 12.71 -3.92
C HIS A 112 -2.36 12.57 -3.00
N LYS A 113 -2.49 13.04 -1.75
CA LYS A 113 -1.43 12.89 -0.74
C LYS A 113 -1.27 11.41 -0.37
N THR A 114 -0.24 10.79 -0.93
CA THR A 114 -0.08 9.33 -0.95
C THR A 114 1.39 8.95 -0.83
N ILE A 115 1.64 7.74 -0.33
CA ILE A 115 2.96 7.11 -0.33
C ILE A 115 2.87 5.88 -1.20
N LYS A 116 3.61 5.85 -2.30
CA LYS A 116 3.70 4.69 -3.20
C LYS A 116 5.04 4.02 -3.00
N LEU A 117 5.03 2.73 -2.64
CA LEU A 117 6.20 1.87 -2.64
C LEU A 117 6.14 0.97 -3.88
N MET A 118 7.21 0.97 -4.66
CA MET A 118 7.33 0.17 -5.88
C MET A 118 8.54 -0.76 -5.79
N TYR A 119 8.32 -2.04 -6.02
CA TYR A 119 9.36 -3.08 -6.04
C TYR A 119 9.41 -3.70 -7.43
N ARG A 120 10.57 -3.61 -8.10
CA ARG A 120 10.75 -4.07 -9.49
C ARG A 120 11.68 -5.27 -9.62
N TYR A 121 12.32 -5.66 -8.53
CA TYR A 121 13.43 -6.61 -8.53
C TYR A 121 13.19 -7.82 -7.62
N ALA A 122 11.93 -8.13 -7.28
CA ALA A 122 11.57 -9.29 -6.47
C ALA A 122 12.09 -10.63 -7.06
N LYS A 123 12.36 -10.67 -8.37
CA LYS A 123 13.04 -11.81 -9.03
C LYS A 123 14.44 -12.08 -8.50
N ASN A 124 15.18 -11.07 -8.04
CA ASN A 124 16.49 -11.24 -7.40
C ASN A 124 16.38 -12.00 -6.07
N LYS A 125 15.20 -11.99 -5.45
CA LYS A 125 14.85 -12.77 -4.25
C LYS A 125 14.20 -14.12 -4.58
N GLY A 126 14.18 -14.53 -5.86
CA GLY A 126 13.59 -15.79 -6.31
C GLY A 126 12.06 -15.78 -6.42
N LEU A 127 11.42 -14.62 -6.37
CA LEU A 127 9.96 -14.50 -6.50
C LEU A 127 9.52 -14.36 -7.96
N ALA A 128 8.27 -14.73 -8.27
CA ALA A 128 7.70 -14.62 -9.62
C ALA A 128 7.32 -13.18 -10.02
N PHE A 129 7.30 -12.24 -9.07
CA PHE A 129 6.78 -10.89 -9.27
C PHE A 129 7.76 -10.01 -10.07
N ASN A 130 7.24 -9.44 -11.14
CA ASN A 130 7.93 -8.44 -11.96
C ASN A 130 7.76 -7.03 -11.40
N TYR A 131 6.64 -6.77 -10.74
CA TYR A 131 6.31 -5.48 -10.15
C TYR A 131 5.37 -5.69 -8.97
N VAL A 132 5.62 -4.99 -7.87
CA VAL A 132 4.70 -4.89 -6.72
C VAL A 132 4.58 -3.42 -6.35
N GLU A 133 3.35 -2.95 -6.23
CA GLU A 133 3.00 -1.60 -5.79
C GLU A 133 2.15 -1.69 -4.53
N PHE A 134 2.52 -0.92 -3.51
CA PHE A 134 1.66 -0.62 -2.38
C PHE A 134 1.43 0.89 -2.36
N LEU A 135 0.17 1.31 -2.41
CA LEU A 135 -0.21 2.70 -2.32
C LEU A 135 -0.90 2.95 -0.98
N PHE A 136 -0.37 3.88 -0.19
CA PHE A 136 -0.92 4.30 1.09
C PHE A 136 -1.41 5.74 1.03
N SER A 137 -2.40 6.09 1.85
CA SER A 137 -2.78 7.48 2.09
C SER A 137 -1.79 8.14 3.06
N GLU A 138 -1.32 9.36 2.77
CA GLU A 138 -0.53 10.14 3.73
C GLU A 138 -1.37 10.68 4.88
N TYR A 139 -2.71 10.69 4.75
CA TYR A 139 -3.60 11.13 5.81
C TYR A 139 -3.80 10.09 6.90
N THR A 140 -3.78 8.80 6.56
CA THR A 140 -4.09 7.70 7.51
C THR A 140 -2.95 6.70 7.65
N LEU A 141 -1.96 6.74 6.74
CA LEU A 141 -0.92 5.73 6.58
C LEU A 141 -1.45 4.33 6.25
N THR A 142 -2.73 4.18 5.90
CA THR A 142 -3.34 2.89 5.56
C THR A 142 -3.35 2.66 4.06
N PRO A 143 -3.38 1.39 3.57
CA PRO A 143 -3.34 1.11 2.15
C PRO A 143 -4.65 1.52 1.45
N LEU A 144 -4.51 1.91 0.20
CA LEU A 144 -5.57 2.29 -0.72
C LEU A 144 -5.75 1.22 -1.80
N LEU A 145 -4.62 0.76 -2.36
CA LEU A 145 -4.58 -0.32 -3.33
C LEU A 145 -3.23 -1.05 -3.31
N ILE A 146 -3.23 -2.28 -3.83
CA ILE A 146 -2.03 -3.08 -4.08
C ILE A 146 -2.09 -3.58 -5.52
N ARG A 147 -0.97 -3.50 -6.25
CA ARG A 147 -0.82 -4.06 -7.60
C ARG A 147 0.34 -5.03 -7.64
N VAL A 148 0.15 -6.15 -8.32
CA VAL A 148 1.20 -7.15 -8.51
C VAL A 148 1.17 -7.62 -9.95
N HIS A 149 2.29 -7.49 -10.65
CA HIS A 149 2.43 -7.99 -12.03
C HIS A 149 3.43 -9.15 -12.08
N PHE A 150 3.11 -10.18 -12.84
CA PHE A 150 4.00 -11.33 -13.06
C PHE A 150 3.74 -11.97 -14.43
N LYS A 151 4.77 -12.57 -15.01
CA LYS A 151 4.69 -13.15 -16.37
C LYS A 151 4.26 -14.61 -16.42
N GLN A 152 4.41 -15.33 -15.31
CA GLN A 152 4.13 -16.76 -15.27
C GLN A 152 3.65 -17.14 -13.88
N ASP A 153 2.60 -17.95 -13.81
CA ASP A 153 2.11 -18.48 -12.55
C ASP A 153 2.86 -19.76 -12.13
N ASN A 154 4.20 -19.70 -12.09
CA ASN A 154 5.03 -20.86 -11.77
C ASN A 154 4.96 -21.27 -10.30
N LEU A 155 4.37 -20.43 -9.45
CA LEU A 155 4.29 -20.62 -8.01
C LEU A 155 2.88 -21.03 -7.54
N GLY A 156 1.94 -21.25 -8.48
CA GLY A 156 0.56 -21.61 -8.15
C GLY A 156 -0.16 -20.51 -7.37
N ILE A 157 0.08 -19.25 -7.74
CA ILE A 157 -0.52 -18.04 -7.15
C ILE A 157 -2.03 -18.13 -7.26
N ARG A 158 -2.58 -18.54 -8.41
CA ARG A 158 -4.02 -18.73 -8.55
C ARG A 158 -4.55 -19.74 -7.52
N GLU A 159 -3.97 -20.95 -7.46
CA GLU A 159 -4.40 -21.98 -6.51
C GLU A 159 -4.25 -21.51 -5.06
N ALA A 160 -3.19 -20.77 -4.75
CA ALA A 160 -2.97 -20.18 -3.43
C ALA A 160 -4.05 -19.15 -3.07
N LEU A 161 -4.47 -18.31 -4.02
CA LEU A 161 -5.58 -17.37 -3.84
C LEU A 161 -6.90 -18.11 -3.65
N GLU A 162 -7.20 -19.12 -4.47
CA GLU A 162 -8.41 -19.94 -4.35
C GLU A 162 -8.46 -20.65 -2.98
N LYS A 163 -7.33 -21.18 -2.51
CA LYS A 163 -7.21 -21.80 -1.19
C LYS A 163 -7.40 -20.80 -0.04
N LYS A 164 -6.89 -19.57 -0.17
CA LYS A 164 -6.93 -18.55 0.88
C LYS A 164 -8.28 -17.83 0.96
N TYR A 165 -8.92 -17.59 -0.17
CA TYR A 165 -10.11 -16.73 -0.28
C TYR A 165 -11.36 -17.44 -0.82
N GLY A 166 -11.27 -18.72 -1.15
CA GLY A 166 -12.37 -19.49 -1.72
C GLY A 166 -12.45 -19.39 -3.23
N ALA A 167 -13.51 -19.95 -3.82
CA ALA A 167 -13.71 -19.97 -5.26
C ALA A 167 -13.95 -18.55 -5.82
N PRO A 168 -13.28 -18.15 -6.91
CA PRO A 168 -13.50 -16.87 -7.56
C PRO A 168 -14.74 -16.89 -8.44
N SER A 169 -15.31 -15.71 -8.62
CA SER A 169 -16.16 -15.41 -9.77
C SER A 169 -15.31 -15.22 -11.02
N LYS A 170 -15.84 -15.58 -12.20
CA LYS A 170 -15.11 -15.54 -13.48
C LYS A 170 -15.73 -14.54 -14.44
N LEU A 171 -14.89 -13.78 -15.12
CA LEU A 171 -15.27 -12.84 -16.18
C LEU A 171 -14.47 -13.14 -17.45
N ASN A 172 -15.18 -13.38 -18.54
CA ASN A 172 -14.63 -13.26 -19.89
C ASN A 172 -15.03 -11.89 -20.42
N TRP A 173 -14.07 -10.98 -20.46
CA TRP A 173 -14.35 -9.56 -20.57
C TRP A 173 -13.94 -8.93 -21.89
N ASP A 174 -13.05 -9.56 -22.66
CA ASP A 174 -12.71 -9.11 -24.01
C ASP A 174 -13.15 -10.15 -25.04
N LYS A 175 -14.23 -9.84 -25.78
CA LYS A 175 -14.73 -10.70 -26.86
C LYS A 175 -13.75 -10.79 -28.04
N ASN A 176 -12.88 -9.80 -28.19
CA ASN A 176 -11.87 -9.73 -29.24
C ASN A 176 -10.53 -10.33 -28.79
N GLN A 177 -10.33 -10.55 -27.49
CA GLN A 177 -9.18 -11.26 -26.93
C GLN A 177 -9.66 -12.44 -26.07
N PRO A 178 -9.96 -13.60 -26.68
CA PRO A 178 -10.51 -14.75 -25.97
C PRO A 178 -9.58 -15.34 -24.90
N MET A 179 -8.29 -14.97 -24.92
CA MET A 179 -7.30 -15.34 -23.89
C MET A 179 -7.30 -14.37 -22.70
N ALA A 180 -7.97 -13.22 -22.80
CA ALA A 180 -8.07 -12.25 -21.74
C ALA A 180 -9.20 -12.66 -20.77
N THR A 181 -8.80 -13.05 -19.56
CA THR A 181 -9.72 -13.53 -18.53
C THR A 181 -9.50 -12.77 -17.24
N ALA A 182 -10.53 -12.69 -16.40
CA ALA A 182 -10.40 -12.16 -15.05
C ALA A 182 -11.11 -13.08 -14.05
N LEU A 183 -10.45 -13.31 -12.92
CA LEU A 183 -11.01 -13.93 -11.74
C LEU A 183 -11.14 -12.85 -10.68
N TYR A 184 -12.23 -12.85 -9.92
CA TYR A 184 -12.40 -11.87 -8.86
C TYR A 184 -13.03 -12.43 -7.60
N TRP A 185 -12.72 -11.77 -6.49
CA TRP A 185 -13.25 -12.02 -5.16
C TRP A 185 -13.71 -10.70 -4.56
N GLU A 186 -14.84 -10.77 -3.86
CA GLU A 186 -15.34 -9.67 -3.04
C GLU A 186 -15.37 -10.12 -1.58
N LYS A 187 -14.87 -9.27 -0.69
CA LYS A 187 -14.89 -9.52 0.75
C LYS A 187 -14.96 -8.21 1.49
N ASN A 188 -15.97 -8.05 2.36
CA ASN A 188 -16.19 -6.83 3.14
C ASN A 188 -16.24 -5.54 2.29
N HIS A 189 -16.80 -5.64 1.08
CA HIS A 189 -16.88 -4.59 0.04
C HIS A 189 -15.56 -4.21 -0.62
N ASP A 190 -14.45 -4.87 -0.28
CA ASP A 190 -13.21 -4.74 -1.02
C ASP A 190 -13.18 -5.74 -2.18
N LEU A 191 -12.38 -5.44 -3.18
CA LEU A 191 -12.32 -6.19 -4.43
C LEU A 191 -10.89 -6.63 -4.71
N MET A 192 -10.72 -7.91 -5.04
CA MET A 192 -9.48 -8.46 -5.58
C MET A 192 -9.74 -9.03 -6.96
N ILE A 193 -8.92 -8.66 -7.94
CA ILE A 193 -9.00 -9.14 -9.32
C ILE A 193 -7.66 -9.74 -9.72
N LEU A 194 -7.67 -10.98 -10.20
CA LEU A 194 -6.58 -11.61 -10.93
C LEU A 194 -6.92 -11.61 -12.42
N SER A 195 -6.28 -10.73 -13.19
CA SER A 195 -6.43 -10.63 -14.63
C SER A 195 -5.32 -11.40 -15.34
N THR A 196 -5.66 -12.05 -16.46
CA THR A 196 -4.72 -12.67 -17.39
C THR A 196 -4.88 -11.98 -18.73
N ILE A 197 -3.81 -11.39 -19.27
CA ILE A 197 -3.84 -10.59 -20.50
C ILE A 197 -2.66 -10.99 -21.39
N PRO A 198 -2.87 -11.25 -22.69
CA PRO A 198 -1.75 -11.44 -23.61
C PRO A 198 -0.98 -10.13 -23.81
N ASP A 199 0.34 -10.19 -23.80
CA ASP A 199 1.20 -9.09 -24.24
C ASP A 199 1.20 -8.95 -25.77
N HIS A 200 1.92 -7.96 -26.29
CA HIS A 200 2.03 -7.72 -27.74
C HIS A 200 2.65 -8.88 -28.53
N LEU A 201 3.30 -9.84 -27.86
CA LEU A 201 3.86 -11.06 -28.44
C LEU A 201 2.95 -12.28 -28.20
N GLY A 202 1.74 -12.08 -27.66
CA GLY A 202 0.79 -13.14 -27.32
C GLY A 202 1.15 -13.92 -26.06
N ARG A 203 2.15 -13.50 -25.28
CA ARG A 203 2.53 -14.17 -24.02
C ARG A 203 1.62 -13.70 -22.91
N LEU A 204 1.11 -14.63 -22.12
CA LEU A 204 0.24 -14.27 -21.00
C LEU A 204 1.02 -13.49 -19.94
N THR A 205 0.40 -12.43 -19.46
CA THR A 205 0.82 -11.67 -18.29
C THR A 205 -0.32 -11.68 -17.29
N TYR A 206 0.05 -11.68 -16.01
CA TYR A 206 -0.88 -11.78 -14.91
C TYR A 206 -0.77 -10.54 -14.04
N GLU A 207 -1.91 -10.08 -13.58
CA GLU A 207 -2.00 -8.91 -12.75
C GLU A 207 -3.00 -9.15 -11.61
N ILE A 208 -2.55 -8.96 -10.38
CA ILE A 208 -3.42 -8.89 -9.20
C ILE A 208 -3.61 -7.43 -8.82
N ASN A 209 -4.85 -7.00 -8.71
CA ASN A 209 -5.23 -5.74 -8.09
C ASN A 209 -6.07 -6.00 -6.85
N ILE A 210 -5.73 -5.35 -5.74
CA ILE A 210 -6.53 -5.33 -4.51
C ILE A 210 -6.93 -3.88 -4.24
N TYR A 211 -8.23 -3.63 -4.11
CA TYR A 211 -8.78 -2.31 -3.84
C TYR A 211 -9.45 -2.28 -2.46
N PHE A 212 -8.99 -1.37 -1.60
CA PHE A 212 -9.58 -1.16 -0.28
C PHE A 212 -10.63 -0.07 -0.34
N THR A 213 -11.85 -0.44 -0.72
CA THR A 213 -12.98 0.43 -1.03
C THR A 213 -13.26 1.45 0.07
N LYS A 214 -13.30 1.00 1.33
CA LYS A 214 -13.57 1.90 2.46
C LYS A 214 -12.45 2.94 2.64
N ARG A 215 -11.19 2.54 2.44
CA ARG A 215 -10.03 3.44 2.52
C ARG A 215 -10.00 4.45 1.38
N LEU A 216 -10.38 4.04 0.17
CA LEU A 216 -10.53 4.94 -0.98
C LEU A 216 -11.63 5.98 -0.73
N LYS A 217 -12.77 5.56 -0.14
CA LYS A 217 -13.85 6.48 0.25
C LYS A 217 -13.42 7.44 1.36
N ASP A 218 -12.74 6.96 2.40
CA ASP A 218 -12.18 7.79 3.47
C ASP A 218 -11.23 8.87 2.91
N LEU A 219 -10.40 8.52 1.90
CA LEU A 219 -9.52 9.47 1.23
C LEU A 219 -10.32 10.59 0.55
N ILE A 220 -11.30 10.23 -0.28
CA ILE A 220 -12.17 11.19 -0.99
C ILE A 220 -12.86 12.12 0.01
N GLU A 221 -13.41 11.58 1.09
CA GLU A 221 -14.08 12.35 2.15
C GLU A 221 -13.11 13.30 2.85
N THR A 222 -11.89 12.84 3.15
CA THR A 222 -10.85 13.64 3.80
C THR A 222 -10.42 14.81 2.94
N GLU A 223 -10.21 14.58 1.63
CA GLU A 223 -9.79 15.61 0.67
C GLU A 223 -10.92 16.61 0.36
N SER A 224 -12.18 16.16 0.41
CA SER A 224 -13.35 17.03 0.21
C SER A 224 -13.69 17.90 1.42
N SER A 225 -13.09 17.65 2.59
CA SER A 225 -13.41 18.37 3.82
C SER A 225 -12.86 19.80 3.83
N PRO A 226 -13.64 20.83 4.24
CA PRO A 226 -13.21 22.24 4.29
C PRO A 226 -11.95 22.49 5.13
N ARG A 227 -11.65 21.59 6.08
CA ARG A 227 -10.47 21.68 6.95
C ARG A 227 -9.15 21.49 6.19
N GLN A 228 -9.15 20.77 5.07
CA GLN A 228 -7.94 20.53 4.27
C GLN A 228 -7.76 21.56 3.15
N THR A 229 -8.85 22.11 2.60
CA THR A 229 -8.81 23.18 1.57
C THR A 229 -8.14 24.46 2.08
N LYS A 230 -8.25 24.76 3.38
CA LYS A 230 -7.64 25.95 4.01
C LYS A 230 -6.14 25.83 4.31
N LYS A 231 -5.57 24.62 4.38
CA LYS A 231 -4.12 24.43 4.62
C LYS A 231 -3.26 24.61 3.36
N GLY A 232 -3.88 24.74 2.18
CA GLY A 232 -3.20 24.88 0.89
C GLY A 232 -3.21 26.28 0.27
N GLN A 233 -3.89 27.26 0.87
CA GLN A 233 -3.88 28.65 0.38
C GLN A 233 -2.87 29.49 1.17
N PRO A 234 -1.78 29.98 0.54
CA PRO A 234 -0.99 31.04 1.16
C PRO A 234 -1.88 32.27 1.32
N SER A 235 -2.01 32.75 2.55
CA SER A 235 -2.66 34.03 2.85
C SER A 235 -1.88 35.14 2.15
N ILE A 236 -2.38 35.62 1.01
CA ILE A 236 -1.92 36.87 0.43
C ILE A 236 -2.50 37.98 1.33
N GLU A 237 -1.75 38.32 2.38
CA GLU A 237 -1.87 39.62 3.03
C GLU A 237 -1.52 40.69 1.98
N LYS A 238 -2.56 41.27 1.36
CA LYS A 238 -2.40 42.54 0.66
C LYS A 238 -2.10 43.60 1.70
N LYS A 239 -0.81 43.87 1.93
CA LYS A 239 -0.38 45.14 2.53
C LYS A 239 -0.73 46.24 1.53
N ALA A 240 -1.71 47.06 1.90
CA ALA A 240 -1.99 48.32 1.24
C ALA A 240 -0.82 49.26 1.49
N PHE A 241 -0.29 49.83 0.41
CA PHE A 241 0.42 51.11 0.39
C PHE A 241 -0.42 52.07 -0.44
#